data_AF-A0A453JR15-F1
#
_entry.id   AF-A0A453JR15-F1
#
_cell.length_a   1.000
_cell.length_b   1.000
_cell.length_c   1.000
_cell.angle_alpha   90.00
_cell.angle_beta   90.00
_cell.angle_gamma   90.00
#
_symmetry.space_group_name_H-M   'P 1'
#
loop_
_entity.id
_entity.type
_entity.pdbx_description
1 polymer ?
#
loop_
_entity_poly.entity_id
_entity_poly.type
_entity_poly.pdbx_seq_one_letter_code
_entity_poly.pdbx_strand_id
1 'polypeptide(L)'
;RAEVQQLRQRFANSIAPGGLAGDRRGVVPASGFLFSSQQIWKIIRENKDLDLPAHKVMVATVRCDEIANERFGCLTSDAEWLDLENDVQAGSVLGFGKKLGSIVEVHMEEYDKEAVYFDEAVRKAKRQLLESRILNLVQPAFQKNLSHLRTKALEKFKTGLDQSLESGKGFAASVRETTESSLSEFNQGCADSVIKQADWDYSKILEKVRRDIEDHALSVRESKLTELTNHAKEKLRKALVEPVESLFDAAGQTTWASIESLYKRETQAILPEVFKALSGFEMGSEFSEEMVSKLRDYGQSIVENKAKEEASKILMHMKERCSQWCLVMTRTQCQGPGQERKMSVQ
;
A
#
# COMPACT_ATOMS: atom_id res chain seq x y z
N ARG A 1 -63.18 -61.41 -27.62
CA ARG A 1 -63.01 -62.54 -28.57
C ARG A 1 -63.56 -62.22 -29.96
N ALA A 2 -64.79 -61.71 -30.07
CA ALA A 2 -65.40 -61.34 -31.35
C ALA A 2 -64.60 -60.27 -32.12
N GLU A 3 -64.11 -59.22 -31.45
CA GLU A 3 -63.32 -58.14 -32.08
C GLU A 3 -61.99 -58.63 -32.67
N VAL A 4 -61.28 -59.53 -31.96
CA VAL A 4 -60.04 -60.14 -32.45
C VAL A 4 -60.31 -61.02 -33.67
N GLN A 5 -61.44 -61.72 -33.70
CA GLN A 5 -61.84 -62.56 -34.82
C GLN A 5 -62.22 -61.72 -36.05
N GLN A 6 -62.91 -60.61 -35.84
CA GLN A 6 -63.20 -59.62 -36.87
C GLN A 6 -61.91 -58.99 -37.42
N LEU A 7 -60.93 -58.66 -36.56
CA LEU A 7 -59.63 -58.14 -36.98
C LEU A 7 -58.84 -59.18 -37.79
N ARG A 8 -58.82 -60.45 -37.37
CA ARG A 8 -58.20 -61.55 -38.14
C ARG A 8 -58.83 -61.70 -39.52
N GLN A 9 -60.15 -61.61 -39.61
CA GLN A 9 -60.85 -61.71 -40.88
C GLN A 9 -60.52 -60.53 -41.82
N ARG A 10 -60.33 -59.32 -41.25
CA ARG A 10 -59.86 -58.14 -42.00
C ARG A 10 -58.39 -58.25 -42.44
N PHE A 11 -57.53 -58.92 -41.68
CA PHE A 11 -56.15 -59.24 -42.09
C PHE A 11 -56.08 -60.32 -43.16
N ALA A 12 -56.93 -61.35 -43.10
CA ALA A 12 -56.98 -62.39 -44.13
C ALA A 12 -57.48 -61.82 -45.48
N ASN A 13 -58.45 -60.91 -45.43
CA ASN A 13 -59.03 -60.25 -46.61
C ASN A 13 -58.38 -58.88 -46.89
N SER A 14 -57.09 -58.71 -46.55
CA SER A 14 -56.45 -57.39 -46.45
C SER A 14 -56.41 -56.57 -47.74
N ILE A 15 -56.47 -57.21 -48.90
CA ILE A 15 -56.42 -56.58 -50.24
C ILE A 15 -57.82 -56.37 -50.86
N ALA A 16 -58.88 -56.88 -50.23
CA ALA A 16 -60.26 -56.66 -50.68
C ALA A 16 -60.78 -55.28 -50.22
N PRO A 17 -61.82 -54.72 -50.86
CA PRO A 17 -62.46 -53.48 -50.40
C PRO A 17 -62.90 -53.59 -48.92
N GLY A 18 -62.37 -52.72 -48.05
CA GLY A 18 -62.58 -52.79 -46.59
C GLY A 18 -61.53 -53.58 -45.79
N GLY A 19 -60.54 -54.17 -46.47
CA GLY A 19 -59.35 -54.78 -45.87
C GLY A 19 -58.32 -53.78 -45.33
N LEU A 20 -57.32 -54.25 -44.58
CA LEU A 20 -56.37 -53.39 -43.86
C LEU A 20 -55.19 -52.87 -44.71
N ALA A 21 -54.88 -53.52 -45.84
CA ALA A 21 -53.70 -53.15 -46.64
C ALA A 21 -53.98 -51.98 -47.56
N GLY A 22 -55.24 -51.71 -47.93
CA GLY A 22 -55.64 -50.55 -48.72
C GLY A 22 -54.78 -50.33 -49.98
N ASP A 23 -54.77 -49.08 -50.46
CA ASP A 23 -54.14 -48.64 -51.71
C ASP A 23 -52.65 -48.26 -51.51
N ARG A 24 -51.87 -49.09 -50.79
CA ARG A 24 -50.46 -48.79 -50.46
C ARG A 24 -49.57 -48.87 -51.70
N ARG A 25 -49.07 -47.72 -52.15
CA ARG A 25 -48.28 -47.56 -53.41
C ARG A 25 -46.77 -47.78 -53.26
N GLY A 26 -46.28 -48.16 -52.07
CA GLY A 26 -44.86 -48.38 -51.77
C GLY A 26 -44.54 -49.85 -51.52
N VAL A 27 -44.85 -50.74 -52.48
CA VAL A 27 -44.64 -52.19 -52.33
C VAL A 27 -43.18 -52.55 -52.61
N VAL A 28 -42.48 -53.07 -51.60
CA VAL A 28 -41.12 -53.59 -51.74
C VAL A 28 -41.19 -55.11 -51.87
N PRO A 29 -40.60 -55.73 -52.90
CA PRO A 29 -40.52 -57.19 -53.00
C PRO A 29 -39.82 -57.80 -51.79
N ALA A 30 -40.21 -59.02 -51.39
CA ALA A 30 -39.63 -59.70 -50.23
C ALA A 30 -38.09 -59.83 -50.33
N SER A 31 -37.56 -60.06 -51.54
CA SER A 31 -36.13 -60.13 -51.81
C SER A 31 -35.39 -58.79 -51.58
N GLY A 32 -36.07 -57.66 -51.78
CA GLY A 32 -35.51 -56.31 -51.56
C GLY A 32 -35.77 -55.76 -50.16
N PHE A 33 -36.58 -56.43 -49.33
CA PHE A 33 -37.00 -55.92 -48.03
C PHE A 33 -35.84 -55.73 -47.05
N LEU A 34 -34.91 -56.69 -46.98
CA LEU A 34 -33.74 -56.59 -46.10
C LEU A 34 -32.88 -55.37 -46.45
N PHE A 35 -32.58 -55.20 -47.73
CA PHE A 35 -31.79 -54.07 -48.21
C PHE A 35 -32.54 -52.74 -47.98
N SER A 36 -33.82 -52.67 -48.34
CA SER A 36 -34.64 -51.48 -48.18
C SER A 36 -34.76 -51.07 -46.70
N SER A 37 -35.02 -52.00 -45.79
CA SER A 37 -35.11 -51.73 -44.36
C SER A 37 -33.76 -51.30 -43.76
N GLN A 38 -32.64 -51.88 -44.19
CA GLN A 38 -31.30 -51.44 -43.79
C GLN A 38 -31.00 -50.00 -44.26
N GLN A 39 -31.37 -49.64 -45.50
CA GLN A 39 -31.19 -48.27 -45.99
C GLN A 39 -32.10 -47.28 -45.27
N ILE A 40 -33.37 -47.63 -45.02
CA ILE A 40 -34.29 -46.80 -44.22
C ILE A 40 -33.72 -46.58 -42.81
N TRP A 41 -33.23 -47.64 -42.18
CA TRP A 41 -32.63 -47.55 -40.84
C TRP A 41 -31.35 -46.73 -40.83
N LYS A 42 -30.50 -46.85 -41.86
CA LYS A 42 -29.32 -46.03 -42.04
C LYS A 42 -29.68 -44.55 -42.16
N ILE A 43 -30.67 -44.21 -42.99
CA ILE A 43 -31.16 -42.84 -43.16
C ILE A 43 -31.70 -42.30 -41.82
N ILE A 44 -32.51 -43.08 -41.08
CA ILE A 44 -33.03 -42.66 -39.78
C ILE A 44 -31.90 -42.39 -38.78
N ARG A 45 -30.89 -43.27 -38.75
CA ARG A 45 -29.74 -43.16 -37.82
C ARG A 45 -28.82 -41.98 -38.15
N GLU A 46 -28.60 -41.71 -39.43
CA GLU A 46 -27.69 -40.66 -39.90
C GLU A 46 -28.38 -39.28 -40.03
N ASN A 47 -29.70 -39.22 -39.85
CA ASN A 47 -30.45 -37.98 -39.93
C ASN A 47 -30.19 -37.10 -38.71
N LYS A 48 -29.41 -36.03 -38.91
CA LYS A 48 -29.08 -35.04 -37.88
C LYS A 48 -30.32 -34.31 -37.32
N ASP A 49 -31.39 -34.20 -38.10
CA ASP A 49 -32.63 -33.54 -37.67
C ASP A 49 -33.44 -34.39 -36.67
N LEU A 50 -33.13 -35.69 -36.54
CA LEU A 50 -33.74 -36.60 -35.56
C LEU A 50 -32.95 -36.68 -34.23
N ASP A 51 -31.86 -35.93 -34.09
CA ASP A 51 -31.07 -35.85 -32.85
C ASP A 51 -31.78 -34.95 -31.81
N LEU A 52 -32.87 -35.47 -31.24
CA LEU A 52 -33.70 -34.79 -30.25
C LEU A 52 -32.93 -34.38 -28.98
N PRO A 53 -31.97 -35.18 -28.45
CA PRO A 53 -31.07 -34.72 -27.40
C PRO A 53 -30.27 -33.47 -27.79
N ALA A 54 -29.71 -33.43 -29.01
CA ALA A 54 -29.00 -32.25 -29.50
C ALA A 54 -29.92 -31.03 -29.63
N HIS A 55 -31.17 -31.20 -30.10
CA HIS A 55 -32.15 -30.12 -30.14
C HIS A 55 -32.50 -29.59 -28.73
N LYS A 56 -32.68 -30.47 -27.73
CA LYS A 56 -32.91 -30.07 -26.32
C LYS A 56 -31.74 -29.26 -25.78
N VAL A 57 -30.50 -29.71 -26.02
CA VAL A 57 -29.28 -29.00 -25.61
C VAL A 57 -29.15 -27.67 -26.33
N MET A 58 -29.49 -27.59 -27.62
CA MET A 58 -29.49 -26.35 -28.40
C MET A 58 -30.48 -25.34 -27.82
N VAL A 59 -31.73 -25.73 -27.56
CA VAL A 59 -32.74 -24.85 -26.95
C VAL A 59 -32.31 -24.41 -25.56
N ALA A 60 -31.81 -25.32 -24.73
CA ALA A 60 -31.26 -24.98 -23.42
C ALA A 60 -30.11 -23.97 -23.53
N THR A 61 -29.25 -24.11 -24.53
CA THR A 61 -28.09 -23.23 -24.74
C THR A 61 -28.54 -21.81 -25.04
N VAL A 62 -29.48 -21.65 -25.96
CA VAL A 62 -30.04 -20.33 -26.31
C VAL A 62 -30.75 -19.72 -25.10
N ARG A 63 -31.64 -20.47 -24.44
CA ARG A 63 -32.41 -19.94 -23.30
C ARG A 63 -31.56 -19.59 -22.09
N CYS A 64 -30.62 -20.44 -21.72
CA CYS A 64 -29.71 -20.15 -20.61
C CYS A 64 -28.78 -18.97 -20.92
N ASP A 65 -28.46 -18.71 -22.19
CA ASP A 65 -27.68 -17.54 -22.60
C ASP A 65 -28.51 -16.25 -22.54
N GLU A 66 -29.76 -16.29 -23.01
CA GLU A 66 -30.71 -15.16 -22.89
C GLU A 66 -30.93 -14.77 -21.43
N ILE A 67 -31.22 -15.74 -20.55
CA ILE A 67 -31.38 -15.51 -19.11
C ILE A 67 -30.10 -14.90 -18.52
N ALA A 68 -28.92 -15.47 -18.84
CA ALA A 68 -27.66 -14.92 -18.33
C ALA A 68 -27.44 -13.46 -18.78
N ASN A 69 -27.73 -13.14 -20.05
CA ASN A 69 -27.60 -11.78 -20.56
C ASN A 69 -28.60 -10.81 -19.93
N GLU A 70 -29.84 -11.25 -19.68
CA GLU A 70 -30.85 -10.46 -18.98
C GLU A 70 -30.42 -10.16 -17.55
N ARG A 71 -30.01 -11.17 -16.78
CA ARG A 71 -29.53 -11.00 -15.39
C ARG A 71 -28.31 -10.08 -15.31
N PHE A 72 -27.37 -10.21 -16.26
CA PHE A 72 -26.25 -9.29 -16.37
C PHE A 72 -26.71 -7.85 -16.64
N GLY A 73 -27.69 -7.66 -17.54
CA GLY A 73 -28.30 -6.36 -17.81
C GLY A 73 -28.99 -5.76 -16.57
N CYS A 74 -29.75 -6.57 -15.82
CA CYS A 74 -30.37 -6.17 -14.57
C CYS A 74 -29.34 -5.68 -13.55
N LEU A 75 -28.23 -6.43 -13.36
CA LEU A 75 -27.14 -6.02 -12.48
C LEU A 75 -26.54 -4.67 -12.90
N THR A 76 -26.29 -4.45 -14.19
CA THR A 76 -25.70 -3.17 -14.65
C THR A 76 -26.57 -1.95 -14.41
N SER A 77 -27.88 -2.15 -14.22
CA SER A 77 -28.86 -1.10 -13.92
C SER A 77 -29.39 -1.17 -12.49
N ASP A 78 -28.80 -2.03 -11.65
CA ASP A 78 -29.22 -2.26 -10.27
C ASP A 78 -28.89 -1.04 -9.41
N ALA A 79 -29.88 -0.52 -8.69
CA ALA A 79 -29.72 0.69 -7.90
C ALA A 79 -28.72 0.51 -6.75
N GLU A 80 -28.69 -0.66 -6.09
CA GLU A 80 -27.75 -0.92 -5.00
C GLU A 80 -26.32 -1.06 -5.53
N TRP A 81 -26.15 -1.66 -6.72
CA TRP A 81 -24.85 -1.70 -7.40
C TRP A 81 -24.36 -0.30 -7.76
N LEU A 82 -25.20 0.51 -8.39
CA LEU A 82 -24.83 1.87 -8.82
C LEU A 82 -24.50 2.76 -7.61
N ASP A 83 -25.27 2.66 -6.52
CA ASP A 83 -24.99 3.39 -5.28
C ASP A 83 -23.65 2.94 -4.68
N LEU A 84 -23.39 1.63 -4.63
CA LEU A 84 -22.11 1.11 -4.14
C LEU A 84 -20.93 1.54 -5.00
N GLU A 85 -21.09 1.54 -6.33
CA GLU A 85 -20.07 2.00 -7.27
C GLU A 85 -19.77 3.49 -7.07
N ASN A 86 -20.80 4.31 -6.86
CA ASN A 86 -20.68 5.74 -6.56
C ASN A 86 -20.03 6.00 -5.20
N ASP A 87 -20.40 5.25 -4.16
CA ASP A 87 -19.80 5.34 -2.82
C ASP A 87 -18.28 5.08 -2.90
N VAL A 88 -17.88 4.07 -3.68
CA VAL A 88 -16.46 3.76 -3.94
C VAL A 88 -15.77 4.87 -4.73
N GLN A 89 -16.49 5.64 -5.56
CA GLN A 89 -15.88 6.80 -6.21
C GLN A 89 -15.48 7.87 -5.21
N ALA A 90 -16.26 8.05 -4.15
CA ALA A 90 -16.05 9.06 -3.12
C ALA A 90 -15.01 8.63 -2.07
N GLY A 91 -14.91 7.34 -1.74
CA GLY A 91 -13.92 6.86 -0.78
C GLY A 91 -13.99 5.36 -0.49
N SER A 92 -13.33 4.94 0.59
CA SER A 92 -13.42 3.54 1.04
C SER A 92 -14.79 3.25 1.64
N VAL A 93 -15.39 2.13 1.27
CA VAL A 93 -16.72 1.71 1.75
C VAL A 93 -16.57 0.63 2.83
N LEU A 94 -17.18 0.86 3.99
CA LEU A 94 -17.30 -0.14 5.05
C LEU A 94 -18.36 -1.19 4.67
N GLY A 95 -18.04 -2.46 4.86
CA GLY A 95 -18.89 -3.57 4.47
C GLY A 95 -18.93 -3.79 2.95
N PHE A 96 -17.91 -3.34 2.21
CA PHE A 96 -17.90 -3.39 0.74
C PHE A 96 -18.17 -4.80 0.22
N GLY A 97 -17.43 -5.80 0.72
CA GLY A 97 -17.56 -7.19 0.29
C GLY A 97 -18.91 -7.79 0.67
N LYS A 98 -19.46 -7.42 1.83
CA LYS A 98 -20.80 -7.88 2.23
C LYS A 98 -21.89 -7.33 1.31
N LYS A 99 -21.86 -6.03 1.02
CA LYS A 99 -22.82 -5.38 0.11
C LYS A 99 -22.71 -5.96 -1.30
N LEU A 100 -21.49 -5.95 -1.84
CA LEU A 100 -21.22 -6.47 -3.19
C LEU A 100 -21.59 -7.95 -3.31
N GLY A 101 -21.19 -8.76 -2.33
CA GLY A 101 -21.47 -10.20 -2.29
C GLY A 101 -22.97 -10.48 -2.29
N SER A 102 -23.77 -9.68 -1.56
CA SER A 102 -25.23 -9.80 -1.54
C SER A 102 -25.84 -9.48 -2.91
N ILE A 103 -25.41 -8.39 -3.54
CA ILE A 103 -25.88 -7.99 -4.88
C ILE A 103 -25.59 -9.11 -5.88
N VAL A 104 -24.33 -9.59 -5.92
CA VAL A 104 -23.94 -10.69 -6.81
C VAL A 104 -24.74 -11.97 -6.51
N GLU A 105 -24.94 -12.32 -5.24
CA GLU A 105 -25.70 -13.51 -4.84
C GLU A 105 -27.15 -13.46 -5.33
N VAL A 106 -27.84 -12.31 -5.19
CA VAL A 106 -29.21 -12.13 -5.67
C VAL A 106 -29.33 -12.40 -7.17
N HIS A 107 -28.48 -11.77 -7.98
CA HIS A 107 -28.52 -11.93 -9.45
C HIS A 107 -28.16 -13.37 -9.88
N MET A 108 -27.27 -14.04 -9.15
CA MET A 108 -26.93 -15.45 -9.41
C MET A 108 -28.06 -16.40 -9.01
N GLU A 109 -28.78 -16.14 -7.91
CA GLU A 109 -29.95 -16.93 -7.50
C GLU A 109 -31.13 -16.78 -8.46
N GLU A 110 -31.35 -15.57 -9.00
CA GLU A 110 -32.39 -15.35 -10.02
C GLU A 110 -32.10 -16.14 -11.30
N TYR A 111 -30.83 -16.15 -11.75
CA TYR A 111 -30.41 -17.03 -12.82
C TYR A 111 -30.72 -18.50 -12.51
N ASP A 112 -30.36 -18.97 -11.32
CA ASP A 112 -30.55 -20.36 -10.90
C ASP A 112 -32.04 -20.76 -10.87
N LYS A 113 -32.93 -19.85 -10.45
CA LYS A 113 -34.39 -20.04 -10.43
C LYS A 113 -34.97 -20.16 -11.84
N GLU A 114 -34.54 -19.33 -12.78
CA GLU A 114 -35.05 -19.32 -14.16
C GLU A 114 -34.46 -20.46 -15.00
N ALA A 115 -33.19 -20.80 -14.77
CA ALA A 115 -32.47 -21.80 -15.56
C ALA A 115 -32.74 -23.26 -15.11
N VAL A 116 -33.44 -23.48 -13.99
CA VAL A 116 -33.61 -24.79 -13.35
C VAL A 116 -34.22 -25.87 -14.25
N TYR A 117 -35.04 -25.47 -15.23
CA TYR A 117 -35.77 -26.38 -16.12
C TYR A 117 -34.95 -26.87 -17.32
N PHE A 118 -33.75 -26.31 -17.53
CA PHE A 118 -32.90 -26.62 -18.67
C PHE A 118 -31.86 -27.69 -18.35
N ASP A 119 -31.16 -28.14 -19.39
CA ASP A 119 -30.09 -29.13 -19.28
C ASP A 119 -29.04 -28.70 -18.25
N GLU A 120 -28.66 -29.63 -17.36
CA GLU A 120 -27.79 -29.34 -16.22
C GLU A 120 -26.38 -28.90 -16.64
N ALA A 121 -25.81 -29.54 -17.66
CA ALA A 121 -24.47 -29.20 -18.14
C ALA A 121 -24.48 -27.81 -18.77
N VAL A 122 -25.52 -27.51 -19.55
CA VAL A 122 -25.69 -26.20 -20.20
C VAL A 122 -25.86 -25.09 -19.16
N ARG A 123 -26.79 -25.23 -18.20
CA ARG A 123 -27.04 -24.18 -17.20
C ARG A 123 -25.84 -23.94 -16.30
N LYS A 124 -25.09 -24.99 -15.92
CA LYS A 124 -23.85 -24.82 -15.13
C LYS A 124 -22.78 -24.07 -15.93
N ALA A 125 -22.58 -24.40 -17.20
CA ALA A 125 -21.60 -23.72 -18.05
C ALA A 125 -21.96 -22.23 -18.25
N LYS A 126 -23.25 -21.94 -18.50
CA LYS A 126 -23.75 -20.57 -18.67
C LYS A 126 -23.71 -19.77 -17.36
N ARG A 127 -24.01 -20.41 -16.22
CA ARG A 127 -23.84 -19.82 -14.88
C ARG A 127 -22.41 -19.37 -14.62
N GLN A 128 -21.42 -20.20 -14.93
CA GLN A 128 -20.00 -19.86 -14.77
C GLN A 128 -19.57 -18.69 -15.65
N LEU A 129 -20.08 -18.64 -16.90
CA LEU A 129 -19.83 -17.52 -17.79
C LEU A 129 -20.44 -16.21 -17.26
N LEU A 130 -21.68 -16.26 -16.75
CA LEU A 130 -22.32 -15.12 -16.10
C LEU A 130 -21.50 -14.64 -14.90
N GLU A 131 -21.12 -15.55 -14.00
CA GLU A 131 -20.30 -15.26 -12.83
C GLU A 131 -19.00 -14.55 -13.22
N SER A 132 -18.24 -15.09 -14.19
CA SER A 132 -17.03 -14.44 -14.68
C SER A 132 -17.28 -13.03 -15.22
N ARG A 133 -18.39 -12.82 -15.94
CA ARG A 133 -18.75 -11.53 -16.52
C ARG A 133 -19.13 -10.51 -15.45
N ILE A 134 -19.87 -10.94 -14.42
CA ILE A 134 -20.20 -10.12 -13.24
C ILE A 134 -18.91 -9.74 -12.49
N LEU A 135 -18.03 -10.71 -12.24
CA LEU A 135 -16.75 -10.43 -11.56
C LEU A 135 -15.90 -9.41 -12.32
N ASN A 136 -15.88 -9.48 -13.66
CA ASN A 136 -15.19 -8.49 -14.49
C ASN A 136 -15.81 -7.09 -14.39
N LEU A 137 -17.15 -6.99 -14.27
CA LEU A 137 -17.84 -5.72 -14.09
C LEU A 137 -17.48 -5.06 -12.76
N VAL A 138 -17.43 -5.84 -11.67
CA VAL A 138 -17.27 -5.30 -10.31
C VAL A 138 -15.81 -5.14 -9.87
N GLN A 139 -14.88 -5.79 -10.58
CA GLN A 139 -13.44 -5.77 -10.28
C GLN A 139 -12.84 -4.34 -10.20
N PRO A 140 -13.17 -3.39 -11.10
CA PRO A 140 -12.66 -2.02 -11.00
C PRO A 140 -13.07 -1.32 -9.69
N ALA A 141 -14.30 -1.54 -9.20
CA ALA A 141 -14.76 -0.98 -7.93
C ALA A 141 -13.98 -1.58 -6.75
N PHE A 142 -13.75 -2.90 -6.76
CA PHE A 142 -12.90 -3.55 -5.75
C PHE A 142 -11.48 -2.96 -5.74
N GLN A 143 -10.84 -2.83 -6.91
CA GLN A 143 -9.50 -2.25 -7.02
C GLN A 143 -9.46 -0.80 -6.50
N LYS A 144 -10.49 -0.02 -6.79
CA LYS A 144 -10.60 1.36 -6.31
C LYS A 144 -10.78 1.42 -4.80
N ASN A 145 -11.62 0.56 -4.21
CA ASN A 145 -11.78 0.47 -2.76
C ASN A 145 -10.44 0.12 -2.07
N LEU A 146 -9.67 -0.84 -2.61
CA LEU A 146 -8.34 -1.16 -2.09
C LEU A 146 -7.36 0.00 -2.20
N SER A 147 -7.44 0.80 -3.27
CA SER A 147 -6.63 2.02 -3.41
C SER A 147 -6.95 3.04 -2.32
N HIS A 148 -8.23 3.23 -1.98
CA HIS A 148 -8.64 4.10 -0.89
C HIS A 148 -8.16 3.58 0.48
N LEU A 149 -8.26 2.27 0.73
CA LEU A 149 -7.74 1.66 1.96
C LEU A 149 -6.21 1.86 2.09
N ARG A 150 -5.46 1.74 0.99
CA ARG A 150 -4.01 2.03 0.98
C ARG A 150 -3.73 3.47 1.38
N THR A 151 -4.41 4.44 0.78
CA THR A 151 -4.24 5.87 1.13
C THR A 151 -4.58 6.12 2.59
N LYS A 152 -5.69 5.55 3.09
CA LYS A 152 -6.12 5.66 4.48
C LYS A 152 -5.07 5.10 5.45
N ALA A 153 -4.51 3.92 5.15
CA ALA A 153 -3.49 3.28 5.98
C ALA A 153 -2.20 4.11 6.05
N LEU A 154 -1.78 4.69 4.92
CA LEU A 154 -0.63 5.58 4.87
C LEU A 154 -0.86 6.87 5.67
N GLU A 155 -2.02 7.51 5.53
CA GLU A 155 -2.34 8.73 6.29
C GLU A 155 -2.45 8.46 7.80
N LYS A 156 -3.01 7.31 8.19
CA LYS A 156 -3.00 6.87 9.59
C LYS A 156 -1.57 6.66 10.11
N PHE A 157 -0.68 6.08 9.30
CA PHE A 157 0.72 5.91 9.67
C PHE A 157 1.40 7.26 9.90
N LYS A 158 1.25 8.22 8.96
CA LYS A 158 1.84 9.56 9.07
C LYS A 158 1.37 10.28 10.32
N THR A 159 0.06 10.41 10.48
CA THR A 159 -0.55 11.11 11.63
C THR A 159 -0.21 10.44 12.96
N GLY A 160 -0.22 9.10 13.01
CA GLY A 160 0.18 8.35 14.20
C GLY A 160 1.66 8.50 14.53
N LEU A 161 2.53 8.53 13.52
CA LEU A 161 3.97 8.72 13.71
C LEU A 161 4.24 10.12 14.28
N ASP A 162 3.65 11.16 13.69
CA ASP A 162 3.82 12.54 14.15
C ASP A 162 3.38 12.69 15.62
N GLN A 163 2.18 12.20 15.96
CA GLN A 163 1.66 12.23 17.33
C GLN A 163 2.56 11.47 18.32
N SER A 164 3.05 10.29 17.92
CA SER A 164 3.92 9.48 18.76
C SER A 164 5.27 10.16 19.01
N LEU A 165 5.83 10.83 18.00
CA LEU A 165 7.06 11.61 18.15
C LEU A 165 6.85 12.85 19.03
N GLU A 166 5.73 13.56 18.88
CA GLU A 166 5.36 14.69 19.75
C GLU A 166 5.21 14.28 21.22
N SER A 167 4.75 13.06 21.48
CA SER A 167 4.65 12.51 22.84
C SER A 167 6.01 12.15 23.48
N GLY A 168 7.11 12.27 22.73
CA GLY A 168 8.47 11.96 23.19
C GLY A 168 8.84 10.48 23.13
N LYS A 169 8.05 9.64 22.45
CA LYS A 169 8.38 8.22 22.24
C LYS A 169 9.55 8.08 21.26
N GLY A 170 10.41 7.08 21.49
CA GLY A 170 11.56 6.80 20.61
C GLY A 170 11.11 6.48 19.18
N PHE A 171 11.84 7.01 18.19
CA PHE A 171 11.52 6.90 16.77
C PHE A 171 11.24 5.47 16.29
N ALA A 172 12.14 4.51 16.58
CA ALA A 172 12.00 3.13 16.14
C ALA A 172 10.76 2.45 16.74
N ALA A 173 10.48 2.69 18.03
CA ALA A 173 9.30 2.18 18.70
C ALA A 173 8.01 2.80 18.14
N SER A 174 8.02 4.11 17.86
CA SER A 174 6.90 4.81 17.21
C SER A 174 6.61 4.22 15.84
N VAL A 175 7.62 4.06 14.98
CA VAL A 175 7.46 3.49 13.63
C VAL A 175 6.88 2.08 13.69
N ARG A 176 7.38 1.21 14.59
CA ARG A 176 6.86 -0.17 14.70
C ARG A 176 5.38 -0.22 15.07
N GLU A 177 4.99 0.50 16.12
CA GLU A 177 3.60 0.50 16.61
C GLU A 177 2.63 1.10 15.58
N THR A 178 3.01 2.22 14.96
CA THR A 178 2.15 2.87 13.97
C THR A 178 2.06 2.04 12.69
N THR A 179 3.14 1.36 12.29
CA THR A 179 3.13 0.39 11.19
C THR A 179 2.16 -0.75 11.48
N GLU A 180 2.26 -1.37 12.66
CA GLU A 180 1.38 -2.47 13.07
C GLU A 180 -0.09 -2.04 13.09
N SER A 181 -0.39 -0.89 13.70
CA SER A 181 -1.74 -0.34 13.78
C SER A 181 -2.34 0.01 12.41
N SER A 182 -1.53 0.57 11.50
CA SER A 182 -1.98 0.91 10.14
C SER A 182 -2.16 -0.32 9.27
N LEU A 183 -1.24 -1.28 9.32
CA LEU A 183 -1.36 -2.53 8.57
C LEU A 183 -2.50 -3.41 9.07
N SER A 184 -2.75 -3.43 10.39
CA SER A 184 -3.90 -4.15 10.95
C SER A 184 -5.23 -3.60 10.41
N GLU A 185 -5.41 -2.28 10.39
CA GLU A 185 -6.62 -1.67 9.85
C GLU A 185 -6.75 -1.89 8.34
N PHE A 186 -5.65 -1.80 7.59
CA PHE A 186 -5.63 -2.12 6.17
C PHE A 186 -6.08 -3.56 5.91
N ASN A 187 -5.48 -4.54 6.62
CA ASN A 187 -5.82 -5.95 6.46
C ASN A 187 -7.27 -6.23 6.83
N GLN A 188 -7.79 -5.59 7.88
CA GLN A 188 -9.21 -5.69 8.24
C GLN A 188 -10.11 -5.15 7.12
N GLY A 189 -9.78 -3.99 6.55
CA GLY A 189 -10.53 -3.42 5.41
C GLY A 189 -10.46 -4.30 4.16
N CYS A 190 -9.31 -4.91 3.88
CA CYS A 190 -9.17 -5.86 2.77
C CYS A 190 -9.99 -7.13 3.00
N ALA A 191 -9.96 -7.71 4.20
CA ALA A 191 -10.74 -8.89 4.54
C ALA A 191 -12.25 -8.62 4.42
N ASP A 192 -12.72 -7.42 4.78
CA ASP A 192 -14.10 -6.98 4.62
C ASP A 192 -14.49 -6.71 3.15
N SER A 193 -13.51 -6.54 2.25
CA SER A 193 -13.72 -6.27 0.83
C SER A 193 -13.83 -7.53 -0.05
N VAL A 194 -13.44 -8.71 0.47
CA VAL A 194 -13.47 -9.96 -0.29
C VAL A 194 -14.89 -10.54 -0.31
N ILE A 195 -15.28 -11.10 -1.46
CA ILE A 195 -16.58 -11.75 -1.66
C ILE A 195 -16.39 -13.25 -1.86
N LYS A 196 -17.40 -14.06 -1.51
CA LYS A 196 -17.33 -15.53 -1.64
C LYS A 196 -17.15 -15.99 -3.09
N GLN A 197 -17.67 -15.21 -4.03
CA GLN A 197 -17.69 -15.51 -5.46
C GLN A 197 -16.34 -15.26 -6.15
N ALA A 198 -15.37 -14.65 -5.46
CA ALA A 198 -14.10 -14.27 -6.06
C ALA A 198 -12.89 -14.63 -5.20
N ASP A 199 -11.87 -15.20 -5.83
CA ASP A 199 -10.55 -15.42 -5.23
C ASP A 199 -9.64 -14.21 -5.49
N TRP A 200 -10.00 -13.05 -4.94
CA TRP A 200 -9.27 -11.82 -5.17
C TRP A 200 -8.04 -11.70 -4.26
N ASP A 201 -6.86 -11.65 -4.89
CA ASP A 201 -5.58 -11.42 -4.22
C ASP A 201 -5.29 -9.93 -4.02
N TYR A 202 -5.11 -9.51 -2.77
CA TYR A 202 -4.69 -8.15 -2.39
C TYR A 202 -3.22 -8.07 -1.94
N SER A 203 -2.45 -9.15 -2.02
CA SER A 203 -1.03 -9.20 -1.59
C SER A 203 -0.18 -8.12 -2.24
N LYS A 204 -0.37 -7.88 -3.55
CA LYS A 204 0.36 -6.85 -4.30
C LYS A 204 0.11 -5.43 -3.77
N ILE A 205 -1.09 -5.17 -3.25
CA ILE A 205 -1.43 -3.85 -2.67
C ILE A 205 -0.90 -3.76 -1.24
N LEU A 206 -0.97 -4.84 -0.47
CA LEU A 206 -0.33 -4.91 0.85
C LEU A 206 1.17 -4.60 0.77
N GLU A 207 1.88 -5.19 -0.20
CA GLU A 207 3.31 -4.92 -0.44
C GLU A 207 3.57 -3.47 -0.86
N LYS A 208 2.61 -2.81 -1.52
CA LYS A 208 2.73 -1.38 -1.84
C LYS A 208 2.55 -0.51 -0.58
N VAL A 209 1.59 -0.83 0.28
CA VAL A 209 1.38 -0.12 1.55
C VAL A 209 2.63 -0.22 2.44
N ARG A 210 3.21 -1.43 2.55
CA ARG A 210 4.46 -1.65 3.29
C ARG A 210 5.59 -0.75 2.80
N ARG A 211 5.82 -0.72 1.48
CA ARG A 211 6.83 0.15 0.87
C ARG A 211 6.56 1.63 1.09
N ASP A 212 5.32 2.09 0.95
CA ASP A 212 4.99 3.50 1.20
C ASP A 212 5.28 3.92 2.65
N ILE A 213 4.97 3.03 3.60
CA ILE A 213 5.25 3.23 5.04
C ILE A 213 6.77 3.27 5.28
N GLU A 214 7.51 2.32 4.73
CA GLU A 214 8.97 2.26 4.84
C GLU A 214 9.63 3.50 4.25
N ASP A 215 9.28 3.89 3.03
CA ASP A 215 9.80 5.08 2.35
C ASP A 215 9.53 6.35 3.17
N HIS A 216 8.31 6.49 3.71
CA HIS A 216 7.99 7.63 4.56
C HIS A 216 8.77 7.60 5.88
N ALA A 217 8.88 6.43 6.54
CA ALA A 217 9.66 6.27 7.75
C ALA A 217 11.14 6.63 7.53
N LEU A 218 11.73 6.20 6.41
CA LEU A 218 13.10 6.54 6.02
C LEU A 218 13.27 8.06 5.85
N SER A 219 12.35 8.71 5.15
CA SER A 219 12.36 10.16 4.95
C SER A 219 12.27 10.93 6.28
N VAL A 220 11.35 10.55 7.17
CA VAL A 220 11.22 11.19 8.48
C VAL A 220 12.46 10.95 9.33
N ARG A 221 13.05 9.74 9.27
CA ARG A 221 14.29 9.42 9.98
C ARG A 221 15.43 10.33 9.54
N GLU A 222 15.65 10.47 8.24
CA GLU A 222 16.71 11.33 7.68
C GLU A 222 16.52 12.80 8.09
N SER A 223 15.29 13.29 8.02
CA SER A 223 14.93 14.63 8.47
C SER A 223 15.26 14.83 9.96
N LYS A 224 14.82 13.91 10.82
CA LYS A 224 15.05 13.99 12.28
C LYS A 224 16.53 13.87 12.66
N LEU A 225 17.30 13.04 11.97
CA LEU A 225 18.75 12.94 12.18
C LEU A 225 19.47 14.21 11.74
N THR A 226 19.02 14.84 10.65
CA THR A 226 19.55 16.13 10.19
C THR A 226 19.24 17.24 11.18
N GLU A 227 18.00 17.31 11.69
CA GLU A 227 17.60 18.22 12.77
C GLU A 227 18.48 18.05 14.02
N LEU A 228 18.67 16.80 14.47
CA LEU A 228 19.54 16.48 15.61
C LEU A 228 20.97 16.97 15.39
N THR A 229 21.53 16.70 14.21
CA THR A 229 22.89 17.12 13.84
C THR A 229 23.02 18.64 13.90
N ASN A 230 22.08 19.36 13.30
CA ASN A 230 22.11 20.81 13.22
C ASN A 230 21.95 21.45 14.61
N HIS A 231 21.09 20.90 15.45
CA HIS A 231 20.93 21.35 16.83
C HIS A 231 22.20 21.17 17.65
N ALA A 232 22.87 20.02 17.53
CA ALA A 232 24.14 19.75 18.19
C ALA A 232 25.26 20.69 17.69
N LYS A 233 25.34 20.92 16.36
CA LYS A 233 26.28 21.87 15.76
C LYS A 233 26.05 23.30 16.26
N GLU A 234 24.80 23.75 16.32
CA GLU A 234 24.48 25.10 16.77
C GLU A 234 24.81 25.30 18.26
N LYS A 235 24.55 24.30 19.12
CA LYS A 235 25.00 24.32 20.52
C LYS A 235 26.52 24.45 20.62
N LEU A 236 27.25 23.64 19.85
CA LEU A 236 28.71 23.67 19.85
C LEU A 236 29.26 25.01 19.33
N ARG A 237 28.65 25.57 18.29
CA ARG A 237 28.98 26.89 17.77
C ARG A 237 28.83 27.98 18.84
N LYS A 238 27.69 28.03 19.52
CA LYS A 238 27.44 29.01 20.60
C LYS A 238 28.42 28.84 21.76
N ALA A 239 28.76 27.61 22.12
CA ALA A 239 29.69 27.32 23.22
C ALA A 239 31.16 27.62 22.90
N LEU A 240 31.55 27.60 21.62
CA LEU A 240 32.95 27.76 21.22
C LEU A 240 33.29 29.14 20.65
N VAL A 241 32.43 29.79 19.86
CA VAL A 241 32.80 31.00 19.10
C VAL A 241 33.27 32.14 20.00
N GLU A 242 32.41 32.62 20.92
CA GLU A 242 32.75 33.76 21.79
C GLU A 242 33.87 33.45 22.79
N PRO A 243 33.90 32.28 23.46
CA PRO A 243 34.97 31.99 24.41
C PRO A 243 36.33 31.80 23.72
N VAL A 244 36.37 31.23 22.51
CA VAL A 244 37.62 31.12 21.73
C VAL A 244 38.11 32.50 21.29
N GLU A 245 37.21 33.39 20.85
CA GLU A 245 37.55 34.80 20.54
C GLU A 245 38.17 35.51 21.75
N SER A 246 37.50 35.41 22.90
CA SER A 246 37.97 36.04 24.14
C SER A 246 39.34 35.53 24.58
N LEU A 247 39.62 34.23 24.38
CA LEU A 247 40.92 33.64 24.66
C LEU A 247 42.01 34.17 23.72
N PHE A 248 41.70 34.37 22.43
CA PHE A 248 42.62 34.99 21.48
C PHE A 248 42.88 36.46 21.81
N ASP A 249 41.87 37.23 22.20
CA ASP A 249 42.02 38.64 22.60
C ASP A 249 42.91 38.81 23.84
N ALA A 250 42.75 37.93 24.83
CA ALA A 250 43.61 37.94 26.02
C ALA A 250 45.08 37.65 25.66
N ALA A 251 45.31 36.76 24.67
CA ALA A 251 46.62 36.36 24.15
C ALA A 251 47.68 36.14 25.26
N GLY A 252 47.34 35.28 26.22
CA GLY A 252 48.23 34.81 27.29
C GLY A 252 49.08 33.61 26.89
N GLN A 253 50.07 33.25 27.72
CA GLN A 253 50.96 32.11 27.45
C GLN A 253 50.23 30.75 27.41
N THR A 254 49.08 30.63 28.05
CA THR A 254 48.28 29.40 28.14
C THR A 254 47.08 29.36 27.19
N THR A 255 47.01 30.28 26.22
CA THR A 255 45.86 30.43 25.30
C THR A 255 45.49 29.13 24.61
N TRP A 256 46.45 28.47 23.96
CA TRP A 256 46.21 27.22 23.23
C TRP A 256 45.77 26.06 24.13
N ALA A 257 46.40 25.90 25.30
CA ALA A 257 45.98 24.89 26.28
C ALA A 257 44.56 25.13 26.81
N SER A 258 44.19 26.41 26.98
CA SER A 258 42.84 26.81 27.41
C SER A 258 41.80 26.51 26.32
N ILE A 259 42.13 26.79 25.05
CA ILE A 259 41.28 26.46 23.90
C ILE A 259 41.10 24.95 23.77
N GLU A 260 42.17 24.16 23.91
CA GLU A 260 42.09 22.70 23.85
C GLU A 260 41.21 22.12 24.97
N SER A 261 41.38 22.62 26.20
CA SER A 261 40.54 22.21 27.34
C SER A 261 39.08 22.60 27.15
N LEU A 262 38.81 23.81 26.62
CA LEU A 262 37.47 24.28 26.32
C LEU A 262 36.81 23.39 25.26
N TYR A 263 37.49 23.17 24.13
CA TYR A 263 36.98 22.32 23.05
C TYR A 263 36.61 20.92 23.55
N LYS A 264 37.51 20.26 24.31
CA LYS A 264 37.25 18.94 24.88
C LYS A 264 36.04 18.95 25.80
N ARG A 265 35.93 19.95 26.69
CA ARG A 265 34.82 20.07 27.65
C ARG A 265 33.48 20.26 26.94
N GLU A 266 33.38 21.22 26.04
CA GLU A 266 32.10 21.53 25.35
C GLU A 266 31.67 20.40 24.43
N THR A 267 32.63 19.77 23.73
CA THR A 267 32.35 18.61 22.88
C THR A 267 31.83 17.45 23.72
N GLN A 268 32.49 17.12 24.84
CA GLN A 268 32.05 16.04 25.74
C GLN A 268 30.72 16.33 26.41
N ALA A 269 30.36 17.59 26.66
CA ALA A 269 29.09 17.97 27.27
C ALA A 269 27.88 17.68 26.36
N ILE A 270 28.05 17.76 25.03
CA ILE A 270 26.96 17.57 24.06
C ILE A 270 26.72 16.09 23.73
N LEU A 271 27.75 15.23 23.81
CA LEU A 271 27.64 13.82 23.42
C LEU A 271 26.54 13.03 24.16
N PRO A 272 26.35 13.15 25.48
CA PRO A 272 25.31 12.38 26.19
C PRO A 272 23.90 12.67 25.68
N GLU A 273 23.61 13.92 25.33
CA GLU A 273 22.31 14.33 24.77
C GLU A 273 22.09 13.72 23.38
N VAL A 274 23.12 13.77 22.53
CA VAL A 274 23.10 13.17 21.19
C VAL A 274 22.92 11.65 21.27
N PHE A 275 23.68 10.96 22.11
CA PHE A 275 23.54 9.51 22.30
C PHE A 275 22.17 9.12 22.86
N LYS A 276 21.65 9.89 23.82
CA LYS A 276 20.29 9.66 24.34
C LYS A 276 19.25 9.78 23.23
N ALA A 277 19.34 10.81 22.39
CA ALA A 277 18.41 10.97 21.28
C ALA A 277 18.56 9.87 20.22
N LEU A 278 19.80 9.49 19.88
CA LEU A 278 20.11 8.41 18.93
C LEU A 278 19.61 7.04 19.39
N SER A 279 19.58 6.78 20.70
CA SER A 279 19.07 5.51 21.24
C SER A 279 17.63 5.24 20.81
N GLY A 280 16.82 6.29 20.63
CA GLY A 280 15.44 6.18 20.16
C GLY A 280 15.31 5.72 18.70
N PHE A 281 16.38 5.78 17.91
CA PHE A 281 16.40 5.32 16.51
C PHE A 281 16.89 3.88 16.35
N GLU A 282 17.39 3.25 17.42
CA GLU A 282 17.95 1.88 17.41
C GLU A 282 19.00 1.66 16.30
N MET A 283 19.84 2.67 16.06
CA MET A 283 20.89 2.61 15.05
C MET A 283 22.11 1.82 15.57
N GLY A 284 22.89 1.26 14.63
CA GLY A 284 24.16 0.59 14.95
C GLY A 284 25.19 1.53 15.57
N SER A 285 26.11 0.96 16.37
CA SER A 285 27.18 1.72 17.04
C SER A 285 28.06 2.49 16.04
N GLU A 286 28.36 1.90 14.89
CA GLU A 286 29.15 2.50 13.81
C GLU A 286 28.56 3.84 13.32
N PHE A 287 27.25 3.90 13.10
CA PHE A 287 26.58 5.13 12.68
C PHE A 287 26.67 6.23 13.76
N SER A 288 26.50 5.83 15.02
CA SER A 288 26.61 6.77 16.14
C SER A 288 28.02 7.33 16.27
N GLU A 289 29.05 6.51 16.05
CA GLU A 289 30.44 6.91 16.05
C GLU A 289 30.76 7.86 14.89
N GLU A 290 30.25 7.58 13.68
CA GLU A 290 30.41 8.45 12.52
C GLU A 290 29.79 9.85 12.77
N MET A 291 28.58 9.89 13.33
CA MET A 291 27.90 11.14 13.68
C MET A 291 28.71 11.95 14.71
N VAL A 292 29.25 11.27 15.71
CA VAL A 292 30.10 11.90 16.73
C VAL A 292 31.41 12.41 16.14
N SER A 293 32.02 11.68 15.20
CA SER A 293 33.21 12.15 14.47
C SER A 293 32.90 13.45 13.72
N LYS A 294 31.80 13.48 12.94
CA LYS A 294 31.37 14.68 12.21
C LYS A 294 31.14 15.89 13.12
N LEU A 295 30.66 15.68 14.34
CA LEU A 295 30.50 16.75 15.34
C LEU A 295 31.84 17.24 15.89
N ARG A 296 32.80 16.33 16.14
CA ARG A 296 34.16 16.70 16.57
C ARG A 296 34.88 17.50 15.50
N ASP A 297 34.81 17.05 14.26
CA ASP A 297 35.41 17.71 13.10
C ASP A 297 34.83 19.11 12.90
N TYR A 298 33.50 19.24 13.07
CA TYR A 298 32.84 20.54 13.03
C TYR A 298 33.33 21.48 14.14
N GLY A 299 33.42 21.00 15.39
CA GLY A 299 33.96 21.79 16.49
C GLY A 299 35.42 22.22 16.26
N GLN A 300 36.25 21.34 15.73
CA GLN A 300 37.62 21.68 15.35
C GLN A 300 37.65 22.76 14.27
N SER A 301 36.79 22.64 13.24
CA SER A 301 36.69 23.64 12.18
C SER A 301 36.31 25.03 12.70
N ILE A 302 35.48 25.12 13.76
CA ILE A 302 35.16 26.39 14.42
C ILE A 302 36.42 27.03 15.01
N VAL A 303 37.19 26.26 15.77
CA VAL A 303 38.44 26.74 16.39
C VAL A 303 39.45 27.17 15.32
N GLU A 304 39.62 26.36 14.27
CA GLU A 304 40.52 26.67 13.15
C GLU A 304 40.11 27.95 12.41
N ASN A 305 38.82 28.10 12.12
CA ASN A 305 38.32 29.30 11.45
C ASN A 305 38.52 30.53 12.33
N LYS A 306 38.24 30.41 13.64
CA LYS A 306 38.45 31.53 14.56
C LYS A 306 39.92 31.90 14.71
N ALA A 307 40.82 30.92 14.73
CA ALA A 307 42.25 31.16 14.71
C ALA A 307 42.70 31.90 13.43
N LYS A 308 42.16 31.52 12.26
CA LYS A 308 42.46 32.20 10.99
C LYS A 308 41.93 33.63 10.95
N GLU A 309 40.72 33.87 11.48
CA GLU A 309 40.14 35.20 11.62
C GLU A 309 41.03 36.09 12.49
N GLU A 310 41.42 35.64 13.67
CA GLU A 310 42.24 36.43 14.59
C GLU A 310 43.67 36.63 14.09
N ALA A 311 44.25 35.65 13.40
CA ALA A 311 45.53 35.81 12.72
C ALA A 311 45.48 36.89 11.63
N SER A 312 44.35 37.03 10.94
CA SER A 312 44.17 38.08 9.91
C SER A 312 44.08 39.48 10.54
N LYS A 313 43.74 39.59 11.82
CA LYS A 313 43.65 40.86 12.58
C LYS A 313 44.94 41.24 13.30
N ILE A 314 46.04 40.51 13.11
CA ILE A 314 47.24 40.64 13.94
C ILE A 314 47.86 42.04 13.96
N LEU A 315 47.83 42.78 12.85
CA LEU A 315 48.33 44.15 12.78
C LEU A 315 47.53 45.11 13.68
N MET A 316 46.21 44.91 13.77
CA MET A 316 45.35 45.70 14.66
C MET A 316 45.67 45.39 16.12
N HIS A 317 45.73 44.10 16.45
CA HIS A 317 46.11 43.62 17.79
C HIS A 317 47.49 44.15 18.24
N MET A 318 48.48 44.15 17.34
CA MET A 318 49.81 44.72 17.60
C MET A 318 49.73 46.23 17.89
N LYS A 319 48.94 46.97 17.12
CA LYS A 319 48.77 48.43 17.29
C LYS A 319 48.08 48.77 18.61
N GLU A 320 47.05 48.03 18.97
CA GLU A 320 46.31 48.21 20.24
C GLU A 320 47.19 47.91 21.45
N ARG A 321 47.92 46.78 21.45
CA ARG A 321 48.87 46.46 22.53
C ARG A 321 49.99 47.48 22.65
N CYS A 322 50.54 47.96 21.53
CA CYS A 322 51.57 49.01 21.54
C CYS A 322 51.02 50.30 22.16
N SER A 323 49.78 50.66 21.84
CA SER A 323 49.11 51.85 22.38
C SER A 323 48.79 51.71 23.88
N GLN A 324 48.32 50.54 24.33
CA GLN A 324 48.15 50.24 25.76
C GLN A 324 49.48 50.31 26.52
N TRP A 325 50.55 49.74 25.96
CA TRP A 325 51.88 49.78 26.59
C TRP A 325 52.42 51.21 26.71
N CYS A 326 52.28 52.02 25.66
CA CYS A 326 52.63 53.45 25.68
C CYS A 326 51.82 54.24 26.73
N LEU A 327 50.53 53.95 26.89
CA LEU A 327 49.66 54.56 27.92
C LEU A 327 50.08 54.18 29.35
N VAL A 328 50.47 52.92 29.57
CA VAL A 328 50.98 52.46 30.87
C VAL A 328 52.32 53.14 31.17
N MET A 329 53.24 53.18 30.21
CA MET A 329 54.56 53.81 30.35
C MET A 329 54.48 55.31 30.65
N THR A 330 53.58 56.04 29.98
CA THR A 330 53.34 57.48 30.24
C THR A 330 52.71 57.72 31.61
N ARG A 331 51.78 56.87 32.06
CA ARG A 331 51.25 56.93 33.45
C ARG A 331 52.32 56.66 34.51
N THR A 332 53.23 55.71 34.28
CA THR A 332 54.34 55.44 35.20
C THR A 332 55.42 56.53 35.16
N GLN A 333 55.65 57.20 34.03
CA GLN A 333 56.57 58.34 33.95
C GLN A 333 56.02 59.61 34.62
N CYS A 334 54.70 59.81 34.64
CA CYS A 334 54.07 60.87 35.45
C CYS A 334 54.08 60.58 36.96
N GLN A 335 54.52 59.38 37.38
CA GLN A 335 54.79 59.01 38.78
C GLN A 335 56.30 58.83 39.01
N GLY A 336 57.07 59.91 38.83
CA GLY A 336 58.49 60.02 39.27
C GLY A 336 58.62 60.67 40.65
N PRO A 337 59.75 60.48 41.36
CA PRO A 337 59.82 60.32 42.83
C PRO A 337 59.80 61.65 43.60
N GLY A 338 58.94 61.75 44.61
CA GLY A 338 58.97 62.90 45.52
C GLY A 338 57.78 63.01 46.47
N GLN A 339 57.70 62.14 47.48
CA GLN A 339 57.38 62.58 48.84
C GLN A 339 57.74 61.49 49.85
N GLU A 340 58.86 61.72 50.55
CA GLU A 340 59.09 61.16 51.86
C GLU A 340 57.88 61.43 52.77
N ARG A 341 57.40 60.40 53.45
CA ARG A 341 56.82 60.55 54.79
C ARG A 341 57.33 59.42 55.66
N LYS A 342 58.41 59.70 56.39
CA LYS A 342 58.75 59.00 57.62
C LYS A 342 57.92 59.59 58.78
N MET A 343 57.28 58.67 59.50
CA MET A 343 56.85 58.70 60.91
C MET A 343 55.72 59.64 61.35
N SER A 344 54.62 59.04 61.81
CA SER A 344 54.20 59.24 63.21
C SER A 344 53.79 57.92 63.85
N VAL A 345 54.34 57.70 65.04
CA VAL A 345 54.04 56.67 66.02
C VAL A 345 52.61 56.84 66.56
N GLN A 346 51.82 55.77 66.55
CA GLN A 346 51.13 55.18 67.72
C GLN A 346 50.44 53.87 67.33
#